data_AF-A0A956A081-F1
#
_entry.id   AF-A0A956A081-F1
#
_cell.length_a   1.000
_cell.length_b   1.000
_cell.length_c   1.000
_cell.angle_alpha   90.00
_cell.angle_beta   90.00
_cell.angle_gamma   90.00
#
_symmetry.space_group_name_H-M   'P 1'
#
loop_
_entity.id
_entity.type
_entity.pdbx_description
1 polymer ?
#
loop_
_entity_poly.entity_id
_entity_poly.type
_entity_poly.pdbx_seq_one_letter_code
_entity_poly.pdbx_strand_id
1 'polypeptide(L)'
;MPKPPESGRRRQAKAYEGAFEAVAAVIIAALLGYGADAKLGSTPWGLLVGVAIGFAAMVLRLFRLGRELELVDAPRAGTPGERETGEEAGASDGSDDGPGPPR
;
A
#
# COMPACT_ATOMS: atom_id res chain seq x y z
N MET A 1 18.79 -6.86 19.65
CA MET A 1 17.81 -5.78 19.37
C MET A 1 17.34 -5.92 17.93
N PRO A 2 16.07 -6.28 17.67
CA PRO A 2 15.53 -6.25 16.31
C PRO A 2 15.58 -4.81 15.77
N LYS A 3 16.12 -4.62 14.55
CA LYS A 3 16.15 -3.30 13.89
C LYS A 3 14.73 -2.91 13.47
N PRO A 4 14.33 -1.62 13.61
CA PRO A 4 13.01 -1.17 13.20
C PRO A 4 12.82 -1.38 11.69
N PRO A 5 11.63 -1.79 11.24
CA PRO A 5 11.38 -2.21 9.86
C PRO A 5 11.58 -1.03 8.89
N GLU A 6 12.57 -1.11 8.01
CA GLU A 6 12.82 -0.10 6.96
C GLU A 6 11.64 0.06 5.98
N SER A 7 10.80 -0.98 5.86
CA SER A 7 9.61 -1.00 5.00
C SER A 7 8.61 0.09 5.37
N GLY A 8 8.38 0.34 6.66
CA GLY A 8 7.42 1.34 7.13
C GLY A 8 7.81 2.77 6.76
N ARG A 9 9.11 3.07 6.74
CA ARG A 9 9.63 4.42 6.41
C ARG A 9 9.53 4.70 4.91
N ARG A 10 9.85 3.70 4.09
CA ARG A 10 9.74 3.77 2.62
C ARG A 10 8.28 3.88 2.17
N ARG A 11 7.36 3.16 2.85
CA ARG A 11 5.92 3.25 2.61
C ARG A 11 5.37 4.65 2.91
N GLN A 12 5.74 5.21 4.04
CA GLN A 12 5.35 6.58 4.42
C GLN A 12 5.88 7.60 3.40
N ALA A 13 7.15 7.50 3.00
CA ALA A 13 7.72 8.38 1.98
C ALA A 13 6.93 8.35 0.66
N LYS A 14 6.61 7.16 0.14
CA LYS A 14 5.79 7.00 -1.07
C LYS A 14 4.38 7.59 -0.93
N ALA A 15 3.74 7.38 0.23
CA ALA A 15 2.41 7.93 0.49
C ALA A 15 2.43 9.47 0.49
N TYR A 16 3.45 10.08 1.10
CA TYR A 16 3.62 11.53 1.09
C TYR A 16 3.91 12.08 -0.30
N GLU A 17 4.77 11.43 -1.08
CA GLU A 17 5.05 11.82 -2.47
C GLU A 17 3.78 11.79 -3.32
N GLY A 18 3.03 10.68 -3.29
CA GLY A 18 1.79 10.55 -4.04
C GLY A 18 0.71 11.54 -3.60
N ALA A 19 0.60 11.82 -2.29
CA ALA A 19 -0.31 12.85 -1.78
C ALA A 19 0.11 14.25 -2.25
N PHE A 20 1.41 14.56 -2.22
CA PHE A 20 1.93 15.84 -2.71
C PHE A 20 1.65 16.02 -4.20
N GLU A 21 1.90 15.00 -5.02
CA GLU A 21 1.56 15.03 -6.45
C GLU A 21 0.07 15.26 -6.70
N ALA A 22 -0.81 14.68 -5.87
CA ALA A 22 -2.25 14.86 -5.98
C ALA A 22 -2.65 16.31 -5.69
N VAL A 23 -2.11 16.91 -4.63
CA VAL A 23 -2.35 18.32 -4.29
C VAL A 23 -1.77 19.26 -5.35
N ALA A 24 -0.56 18.98 -5.84
CA ALA A 24 0.09 19.76 -6.88
C ALA A 24 -0.75 19.84 -8.16
N ALA A 25 -1.47 18.77 -8.52
CA ALA A 25 -2.37 18.78 -9.67
C ALA A 25 -3.48 19.84 -9.56
N VAL A 26 -4.04 20.05 -8.36
CA VAL A 26 -5.05 21.09 -8.11
C VAL A 26 -4.44 22.47 -8.30
N ILE A 27 -3.28 22.71 -7.70
CA ILE A 27 -2.59 24.01 -7.77
C ILE A 27 -2.24 24.36 -9.22
N ILE A 28 -1.66 23.42 -9.95
CA ILE A 28 -1.29 23.62 -11.37
C ILE A 28 -2.54 23.92 -12.20
N ALA A 29 -3.63 23.15 -12.03
CA ALA A 29 -4.86 23.38 -12.79
C ALA A 29 -5.54 24.71 -12.43
N ALA A 30 -5.51 25.12 -11.15
CA ALA A 30 -6.02 26.42 -10.71
C ALA A 30 -5.20 27.59 -11.29
N LEU A 31 -3.86 27.49 -11.29
CA LEU A 31 -2.99 28.49 -11.90
C LEU A 31 -3.22 28.60 -13.41
N LEU A 32 -3.41 27.48 -14.10
CA LEU A 32 -3.76 27.47 -15.53
C LEU A 32 -5.14 28.08 -15.78
N GLY A 33 -6.13 27.75 -14.94
CA GLY A 33 -7.47 28.33 -15.01
C GLY A 33 -7.46 29.84 -14.80
N TYR A 34 -6.72 30.32 -13.80
CA TYR A 34 -6.52 31.74 -13.56
C TYR A 34 -5.80 32.44 -14.73
N GLY A 35 -4.75 31.81 -15.27
CA GLY A 35 -4.04 32.34 -16.43
C GLY A 35 -4.91 32.42 -17.69
N ALA A 36 -5.85 31.48 -17.85
CA ALA A 36 -6.83 31.52 -18.93
C ALA A 36 -7.84 32.65 -18.73
N ASP A 37 -8.36 32.82 -17.50
CA ASP A 37 -9.25 33.93 -17.16
C ASP A 37 -8.61 35.30 -17.42
N ALA A 38 -7.33 35.46 -17.04
CA ALA A 38 -6.57 36.69 -17.27
C ALA A 38 -6.41 37.04 -18.76
N LYS A 39 -6.37 36.04 -19.65
CA LYS A 39 -6.21 36.26 -21.11
C LYS A 39 -7.55 36.47 -21.82
N LEU A 40 -8.60 35.80 -21.37
CA LEU A 40 -9.91 35.81 -22.02
C LEU A 40 -10.83 36.92 -21.49
N GLY A 41 -10.44 37.59 -20.39
CA GLY A 41 -11.29 38.58 -19.72
C GLY A 41 -12.52 37.95 -19.07
N SER A 42 -12.59 36.62 -18.99
CA SER A 42 -13.67 35.90 -18.31
C SER A 42 -13.52 36.08 -16.80
N THR A 43 -14.61 36.47 -16.14
CA THR A 43 -14.75 36.36 -14.68
C THR A 43 -15.04 34.90 -14.32
N PRO A 44 -14.67 34.42 -13.11
CA PRO A 44 -13.63 33.41 -12.82
C PRO A 44 -13.95 31.97 -13.28
N TRP A 45 -14.48 31.81 -14.47
CA TRP A 45 -14.95 30.54 -15.03
C TRP A 45 -13.80 29.58 -15.32
N GLY A 46 -12.69 30.07 -15.86
CA GLY A 46 -11.48 29.30 -16.10
C GLY A 46 -10.90 28.75 -14.81
N LEU A 47 -10.84 29.56 -13.75
CA LEU A 47 -10.42 29.16 -12.42
C LEU A 47 -11.36 28.07 -11.84
N LEU A 48 -12.68 28.26 -11.92
CA LEU A 48 -13.67 27.28 -11.45
C LEU A 48 -13.52 25.92 -12.14
N VAL A 49 -13.43 25.94 -13.48
CA VAL A 49 -13.23 24.72 -14.29
C VAL A 49 -11.87 24.09 -13.99
N GLY A 50 -10.81 24.90 -13.90
CA GLY A 50 -9.46 24.45 -13.58
C GLY A 50 -9.40 23.76 -12.22
N VAL A 51 -9.98 24.36 -11.19
CA VAL A 51 -10.08 23.77 -9.85
C VAL A 51 -10.90 22.47 -9.87
N ALA A 52 -12.03 22.43 -10.58
CA ALA A 52 -12.86 21.23 -10.68
C ALA A 52 -12.10 20.06 -11.33
N ILE A 53 -11.40 20.33 -12.44
CA ILE A 53 -10.57 19.33 -13.13
C ILE A 53 -9.41 18.89 -12.24
N GLY A 54 -8.71 19.84 -11.61
CA GLY A 54 -7.61 19.56 -10.70
C GLY A 54 -8.05 18.70 -9.51
N PHE A 55 -9.20 18.98 -8.94
CA PHE A 55 -9.79 18.20 -7.85
C PHE A 55 -10.17 16.79 -8.30
N ALA A 56 -10.81 16.64 -9.46
CA ALA A 56 -11.10 15.32 -10.03
C ALA A 56 -9.80 14.51 -10.23
N ALA A 57 -8.75 15.14 -10.77
CA ALA A 57 -7.44 14.50 -10.93
C ALA A 57 -6.80 14.11 -9.58
N MET A 58 -6.92 14.96 -8.55
CA MET A 58 -6.46 14.67 -7.19
C MET A 58 -7.14 13.40 -6.65
N VAL A 59 -8.47 13.33 -6.71
CA VAL A 59 -9.24 12.17 -6.23
C VAL A 59 -8.83 10.89 -6.97
N LEU A 60 -8.72 10.95 -8.30
CA LEU A 60 -8.27 9.81 -9.09
C LEU A 60 -6.84 9.36 -8.74
N ARG A 61 -5.92 10.30 -8.47
CA ARG A 61 -4.56 9.99 -8.00
C ARG A 61 -4.56 9.37 -6.62
N LEU A 62 -5.37 9.86 -5.68
CA LEU A 62 -5.46 9.30 -4.33
C LEU A 62 -6.02 7.88 -4.35
N PHE A 63 -7.05 7.60 -5.16
CA PHE A 63 -7.54 6.23 -5.34
C PHE A 63 -6.51 5.31 -6.00
N ARG A 64 -5.71 5.84 -6.93
CA ARG A 64 -4.60 5.06 -7.52
C ARG A 64 -3.52 4.77 -6.47
N LEU A 65 -3.16 5.75 -5.66
CA LEU A 65 -2.17 5.62 -4.58
C LEU A 65 -2.64 4.61 -3.53
N GLY A 66 -3.90 4.67 -3.10
CA GLY A 66 -4.47 3.71 -2.15
C GLY A 66 -4.34 2.27 -2.63
N ARG A 67 -4.68 2.00 -3.91
CA ARG A 67 -4.53 0.68 -4.52
C ARG A 67 -3.06 0.23 -4.61
N GLU A 68 -2.15 1.13 -4.95
CA GLU A 68 -0.72 0.80 -5.03
C GLU A 68 -0.16 0.44 -3.64
N LEU A 69 -0.54 1.18 -2.60
CA LEU A 69 -0.11 0.90 -1.24
C LEU A 69 -0.68 -0.42 -0.70
N GLU A 70 -1.91 -0.78 -1.07
CA GLU A 70 -2.51 -2.08 -0.72
C GLU A 70 -1.80 -3.25 -1.41
N LEU A 71 -1.49 -3.13 -2.70
CA LEU A 71 -0.74 -4.16 -3.45
C LEU A 71 0.68 -4.37 -2.90
N VAL A 72 1.31 -3.33 -2.35
CA VAL A 72 2.61 -3.43 -1.70
C VAL A 72 2.53 -4.17 -0.35
N ASP A 73 1.39 -4.09 0.34
CA ASP A 73 1.15 -4.72 1.64
C ASP A 73 0.54 -6.13 1.53
N ALA A 74 0.13 -6.56 0.33
CA ALA A 74 -0.34 -7.92 0.09
C ALA A 74 0.75 -8.90 0.56
N PRO A 75 0.45 -9.81 1.53
CA PRO A 75 1.40 -10.84 1.93
C PRO A 75 1.81 -11.55 0.66
N ARG A 76 3.12 -11.66 0.37
CA ARG A 76 3.58 -12.53 -0.72
C ARG A 76 2.86 -13.85 -0.52
N ALA A 77 1.96 -14.19 -1.45
CA ALA A 77 1.26 -15.46 -1.42
C ALA A 77 2.32 -16.51 -1.14
N GLY A 78 2.20 -17.15 0.02
CA GLY A 78 3.20 -18.09 0.49
C GLY A 78 3.46 -19.10 -0.62
N THR A 79 4.73 -19.44 -0.81
CA THR A 79 5.12 -20.63 -1.57
C THR A 79 4.20 -21.78 -1.12
N PRO A 80 3.33 -22.33 -2.00
CA PRO A 80 2.61 -23.54 -1.67
C PRO A 80 3.67 -24.65 -1.61
N GLY A 81 4.00 -25.13 -0.40
CA GLY A 81 4.93 -26.27 -0.30
C GLY A 81 5.66 -26.52 1.00
N GLU A 82 5.37 -25.81 2.10
CA GLU A 82 6.08 -26.04 3.39
C GLU A 82 5.15 -26.33 4.57
N ARG A 83 3.99 -26.92 4.29
CA ARG A 83 3.17 -27.59 5.28
C ARG A 83 2.75 -28.92 4.71
N GLU A 84 2.89 -29.98 5.52
CA GLU A 84 2.54 -31.38 5.25
C GLU A 84 3.67 -32.25 4.66
N THR A 85 4.70 -32.55 5.46
CA THR A 85 5.20 -33.93 5.60
C THR A 85 5.86 -34.04 6.97
N GLY A 86 5.05 -34.19 8.01
CA GLY A 86 5.54 -34.23 9.39
C GLY A 86 4.43 -34.61 10.37
N GLU A 87 3.56 -35.54 9.99
CA GLU A 87 2.75 -36.34 10.90
C GLU A 87 2.21 -37.53 10.06
N GLU A 88 2.24 -38.73 10.62
CA GLU A 88 1.76 -40.01 10.04
C GLU A 88 2.73 -40.85 9.20
N ALA A 89 3.82 -41.29 9.84
CA ALA A 89 4.35 -42.65 9.65
C ALA A 89 4.93 -43.14 10.98
N GLY A 90 4.08 -43.69 11.84
CA GLY A 90 4.50 -44.19 13.16
C GLY A 90 3.38 -44.90 13.90
N ALA A 91 2.56 -45.68 13.20
CA ALA A 91 1.66 -46.63 13.83
C ALA A 91 2.38 -47.96 14.07
N SER A 92 2.46 -48.33 15.35
CA SER A 92 2.64 -49.67 15.94
C SER A 92 3.83 -50.52 15.48
N ASP A 93 4.81 -50.67 16.37
CA ASP A 93 5.37 -51.99 16.67
C ASP A 93 5.69 -52.07 18.16
N GLY A 94 5.21 -53.14 18.80
CA GLY A 94 5.31 -53.37 20.23
C GLY A 94 6.62 -54.04 20.63
N SER A 95 7.02 -53.83 21.88
CA SER A 95 7.90 -54.63 22.76
C SER A 95 8.32 -53.68 23.89
N ASP A 96 7.64 -53.64 25.02
CA ASP A 96 7.81 -54.52 26.20
C ASP A 96 9.27 -54.70 26.66
N ASP A 97 9.43 -54.60 27.99
CA ASP A 97 10.62 -54.78 28.82
C ASP A 97 11.66 -53.63 28.97
N GLY A 98 11.47 -52.83 30.02
CA GLY A 98 12.52 -52.04 30.68
C GLY A 98 12.35 -52.09 32.21
N PRO A 99 13.41 -52.37 33.00
CA PRO A 99 13.29 -52.78 34.40
C PRO A 99 12.95 -51.61 35.34
N GLY A 100 12.11 -51.90 36.34
CA GLY A 100 11.62 -50.93 37.33
C GLY A 100 12.70 -50.31 38.23
N PRO A 101 12.39 -49.17 38.89
CA PRO A 101 13.37 -48.34 39.57
C PRO A 101 13.88 -48.93 40.89
N PRO A 102 15.10 -48.54 41.33
CA PRO A 102 15.72 -49.03 42.55
C PRO A 102 14.98 -48.55 43.81
N ARG A 103 14.89 -49.42 44.82
CA ARG A 103 14.48 -49.10 46.20
C ARG A 103 15.69 -49.04 47.11
#